data_AF-A0A3D5DAQ0-F1
#
_entry.id   AF-A0A3D5DAQ0-F1
#
_cell.length_a   1.000
_cell.length_b   1.000
_cell.length_c   1.000
_cell.angle_alpha   90.00
_cell.angle_beta   90.00
_cell.angle_gamma   90.00
#
_symmetry.space_group_name_H-M   'P 1'
#
loop_
_entity.id
_entity.type
_entity.pdbx_description
1 polymer ?
#
loop_
_entity_poly.entity_id
_entity_poly.type
_entity_poly.pdbx_seq_one_letter_code
_entity_poly.pdbx_strand_id
1 'polypeptide(L)'
;MRSIWEIAEPDETAVADIVKSARVPPLLAQCLLNRGFTEPNAVDVFLHPKLARLSDPFLLPNMQAGVERLFKARDAGERVVIFGDYDVDGVTSCTILNESLGALGWQTATYLPHRMDEGYGLSLEATQKCLAELKPQLVLAVDCGSTNIESIDWINEQNVDVLVLDHHQVPQPAPAACALINPQLATEDEPDFRELCSAGLAFKLLHAIVKEGRAQGISEMESYDVRPFLDLVALGTIADLVPLVRENRILAVNGLKQLNATNRLGLRALIEAARIQGAIGGFEVGFQLGPRL
;
A
#
# COMPACT_ATOMS: atom_id res chain seq x y z
N MET A 1 34.08 6.68 -12.18
CA MET A 1 33.95 5.30 -11.64
C MET A 1 34.18 4.32 -12.77
N ARG A 2 34.89 3.20 -12.53
CA ARG A 2 34.95 2.07 -13.47
C ARG A 2 33.85 1.08 -13.08
N SER A 3 33.06 0.62 -14.05
CA SER A 3 32.10 -0.46 -13.82
C SER A 3 32.84 -1.79 -13.63
N ILE A 4 32.43 -2.58 -12.63
CA ILE A 4 32.94 -3.93 -12.38
C ILE A 4 31.91 -4.91 -12.95
N TRP A 5 32.37 -5.88 -13.73
CA TRP A 5 31.53 -6.95 -14.25
C TRP A 5 31.68 -8.15 -13.32
N GLU A 6 30.57 -8.59 -12.74
CA GLU A 6 30.50 -9.79 -11.91
C GLU A 6 29.58 -10.80 -12.57
N ILE A 7 30.08 -12.02 -12.76
CA ILE A 7 29.30 -13.14 -13.31
C ILE A 7 28.80 -13.95 -12.13
N ALA A 8 27.49 -14.17 -12.05
CA ALA A 8 26.92 -15.04 -11.04
C ALA A 8 27.36 -16.49 -11.29
N GLU A 9 27.83 -17.16 -10.24
CA GLU A 9 28.24 -18.55 -10.32
C GLU A 9 27.04 -19.46 -10.65
N PRO A 10 27.19 -20.42 -11.58
CA PRO A 10 26.14 -21.38 -11.88
C PRO A 10 25.99 -22.41 -10.75
N ASP A 11 24.75 -22.78 -10.43
CA ASP A 11 24.43 -23.94 -9.62
C ASP A 11 23.57 -24.89 -10.45
N GLU A 12 24.22 -25.88 -11.06
CA GLU A 12 23.54 -26.81 -11.97
C GLU A 12 22.45 -27.63 -11.27
N THR A 13 22.61 -27.90 -9.97
CA THR A 13 21.65 -28.70 -9.20
C THR A 13 20.40 -27.87 -8.92
N ALA A 14 20.57 -26.66 -8.39
CA ALA A 14 19.45 -25.75 -8.15
C ALA A 14 18.71 -25.38 -9.44
N VAL A 15 19.46 -25.16 -10.54
CA VAL A 15 18.86 -24.91 -11.86
C VAL A 15 18.04 -26.11 -12.33
N ALA A 16 18.54 -27.34 -12.21
CA ALA A 16 17.82 -28.54 -12.60
C ALA A 16 16.51 -28.72 -11.79
N ASP A 17 16.54 -28.43 -10.49
CA ASP A 17 15.37 -28.49 -9.61
C ASP A 17 14.31 -27.44 -9.99
N ILE A 18 14.73 -26.21 -10.29
CA ILE A 18 13.83 -25.14 -10.77
C ILE A 18 13.23 -25.51 -12.14
N VAL A 19 14.05 -26.00 -13.08
CA VAL A 19 13.58 -26.43 -14.41
C VAL A 19 12.51 -27.51 -14.28
N LYS A 20 12.74 -28.52 -13.43
CA LYS A 20 11.81 -29.62 -13.23
C LYS A 20 10.51 -29.17 -12.57
N SER A 21 10.59 -28.35 -11.53
CA SER A 21 9.44 -27.93 -10.73
C SER A 21 8.59 -26.87 -11.43
N ALA A 22 9.21 -25.80 -11.94
CA ALA A 22 8.53 -24.67 -12.56
C ALA A 22 8.30 -24.85 -14.08
N ARG A 23 8.86 -25.90 -14.68
CA ARG A 23 8.77 -26.22 -16.13
C ARG A 23 9.22 -25.05 -17.01
N VAL A 24 10.33 -24.42 -16.63
CA VAL A 24 10.93 -23.28 -17.33
C VAL A 24 12.22 -23.67 -18.05
N PRO A 25 12.65 -22.93 -19.09
CA PRO A 25 13.96 -23.15 -19.72
C PRO A 25 15.13 -22.95 -18.72
N PRO A 26 16.25 -23.67 -18.87
CA PRO A 26 17.41 -23.57 -17.97
C PRO A 26 17.95 -22.14 -17.80
N LEU A 27 17.96 -21.35 -18.87
CA LEU A 27 18.39 -19.95 -18.81
C LEU A 27 17.48 -19.11 -17.89
N LEU A 28 16.17 -19.32 -17.94
CA LEU A 28 15.24 -18.63 -17.05
C LEU A 28 15.41 -19.09 -15.60
N ALA A 29 15.64 -20.39 -15.37
CA ALA A 29 15.95 -20.93 -14.05
C ALA A 29 17.22 -20.29 -13.46
N GLN A 30 18.31 -20.19 -14.24
CA GLN A 30 19.53 -19.48 -13.80
C GLN A 30 19.24 -18.00 -13.50
N CYS A 31 18.45 -17.32 -14.33
CA CYS A 31 18.06 -15.93 -14.09
C CYS A 31 17.20 -15.73 -12.84
N LEU A 32 16.44 -16.74 -12.40
CA LEU A 32 15.66 -16.73 -11.17
C LEU A 32 16.56 -16.98 -9.97
N LEU A 33 17.47 -17.95 -10.08
CA LEU A 33 18.48 -18.24 -9.06
C LEU A 33 19.35 -17.01 -8.78
N ASN A 34 19.82 -16.32 -9.82
CA ASN A 34 20.59 -15.08 -9.71
C ASN A 34 19.83 -13.93 -9.03
N ARG A 35 18.50 -14.06 -8.91
CA ARG A 35 17.62 -13.11 -8.21
C ARG A 35 17.21 -13.60 -6.81
N GLY A 36 17.84 -14.66 -6.30
CA GLY A 36 17.58 -15.22 -4.98
C GLY A 36 16.42 -16.21 -4.90
N PHE A 37 15.80 -16.61 -6.03
CA PHE A 37 14.74 -17.61 -6.04
C PHE A 37 15.35 -19.02 -6.10
N THR A 38 15.76 -19.54 -4.96
CA THR A 38 16.35 -20.89 -4.82
C THR A 38 15.29 -21.98 -4.64
N GLU A 39 14.15 -21.63 -4.03
CA GLU A 39 13.11 -22.60 -3.67
C GLU A 39 12.05 -22.76 -4.79
N PRO A 40 11.73 -23.99 -5.22
CA PRO A 40 10.68 -24.27 -6.20
C PRO A 40 9.34 -23.57 -5.96
N ASN A 41 8.88 -23.54 -4.70
CA ASN A 41 7.63 -22.88 -4.33
C ASN A 41 7.72 -21.36 -4.48
N ALA A 42 8.86 -20.75 -4.10
CA ALA A 42 9.08 -19.32 -4.28
C ALA A 42 9.10 -18.94 -5.77
N VAL A 43 9.70 -19.77 -6.61
CA VAL A 43 9.66 -19.61 -8.07
C VAL A 43 8.22 -19.69 -8.60
N ASP A 44 7.44 -20.68 -8.19
CA ASP A 44 6.04 -20.79 -8.66
C ASP A 44 5.18 -19.61 -8.21
N VAL A 45 5.34 -19.14 -6.97
CA VAL A 45 4.65 -17.93 -6.48
C VAL A 45 5.04 -16.71 -7.29
N PHE A 46 6.33 -16.56 -7.61
CA PHE A 46 6.82 -15.48 -8.44
C PHE A 46 6.28 -15.57 -9.88
N LEU A 47 6.35 -16.72 -10.54
CA LEU A 47 5.90 -16.84 -11.93
C LEU A 47 4.37 -16.81 -12.06
N HIS A 48 3.65 -17.26 -11.04
CA HIS A 48 2.19 -17.34 -11.02
C HIS A 48 1.59 -16.56 -9.83
N PRO A 49 1.64 -15.21 -9.87
CA PRO A 49 1.21 -14.34 -8.78
C PRO A 49 -0.33 -14.24 -8.71
N LYS A 50 -0.96 -15.18 -8.01
CA LYS A 50 -2.42 -15.25 -7.84
C LYS A 50 -2.87 -14.46 -6.61
N LEU A 51 -3.95 -13.69 -6.72
CA LEU A 51 -4.54 -12.95 -5.59
C LEU A 51 -4.89 -13.85 -4.39
N ALA A 52 -5.27 -15.10 -4.63
CA ALA A 52 -5.56 -16.08 -3.58
C ALA A 52 -4.35 -16.45 -2.70
N ARG A 53 -3.14 -15.97 -3.05
CA ARG A 53 -1.91 -16.15 -2.26
C ARG A 53 -1.60 -14.96 -1.36
N LEU A 54 -2.42 -13.91 -1.36
CA LEU A 54 -2.28 -12.82 -0.39
C LEU A 54 -2.53 -13.35 1.02
N SER A 55 -1.67 -12.97 1.95
CA SER A 55 -1.77 -13.37 3.36
C SER A 55 -2.96 -12.68 4.03
N ASP A 56 -3.40 -13.25 5.15
CA ASP A 56 -4.38 -12.62 6.03
C ASP A 56 -3.92 -11.21 6.42
N PRO A 57 -4.72 -10.14 6.19
CA PRO A 57 -4.29 -8.78 6.51
C PRO A 57 -4.12 -8.54 8.01
N PHE A 58 -4.76 -9.34 8.87
CA PHE A 58 -4.59 -9.24 10.33
C PHE A 58 -3.23 -9.71 10.83
N LEU A 59 -2.38 -10.26 9.96
CA LEU A 59 -0.97 -10.54 10.27
C LEU A 59 -0.09 -9.28 10.24
N LEU A 60 -0.60 -8.16 9.73
CA LEU A 60 0.09 -6.88 9.83
C LEU A 60 0.00 -6.33 11.26
N PRO A 61 1.11 -5.85 11.86
CA PRO A 61 1.09 -5.26 13.19
C PRO A 61 0.02 -4.19 13.35
N ASN A 62 -0.73 -4.24 14.46
CA ASN A 62 -1.80 -3.31 14.82
C ASN A 62 -2.99 -3.20 13.83
N MET A 63 -3.08 -4.05 12.80
CA MET A 63 -4.20 -4.04 11.86
C MET A 63 -5.55 -4.20 12.58
N GLN A 64 -5.64 -5.13 13.53
CA GLN A 64 -6.86 -5.36 14.33
C GLN A 64 -7.30 -4.09 15.06
N ALA A 65 -6.39 -3.46 15.81
CA ALA A 65 -6.68 -2.24 16.57
C ALA A 65 -7.14 -1.09 15.66
N GLY A 66 -6.52 -0.95 14.48
CA GLY A 66 -6.92 0.07 13.52
C GLY A 66 -8.30 -0.18 12.90
N VAL A 67 -8.60 -1.43 12.52
CA VAL A 67 -9.92 -1.82 12.02
C VAL A 67 -11.01 -1.55 13.07
N GLU A 68 -10.78 -1.96 14.33
CA GLU A 68 -11.72 -1.70 15.43
C GLU A 68 -11.97 -0.21 15.64
N ARG A 69 -10.92 0.63 15.57
CA ARG A 69 -11.07 2.08 15.71
C ARG A 69 -11.88 2.69 14.56
N LEU A 70 -11.67 2.20 13.34
CA LEU A 70 -12.45 2.64 12.19
C LEU A 70 -13.93 2.23 12.32
N PHE A 71 -14.23 1.00 12.74
CA PHE A 71 -15.63 0.61 12.97
C PHE A 71 -16.29 1.45 14.07
N LYS A 72 -15.60 1.76 15.16
CA LYS A 72 -16.09 2.72 16.16
C LYS A 72 -16.43 4.09 15.55
N ALA A 73 -15.56 4.61 14.68
CA ALA A 73 -15.82 5.87 13.98
C ALA A 73 -17.08 5.78 13.10
N ARG A 74 -17.26 4.68 12.37
CA ARG A 74 -18.45 4.43 11.54
C ARG A 74 -19.72 4.45 12.37
N ASP A 75 -19.75 3.68 13.46
CA ASP A 75 -20.93 3.49 14.28
C ASP A 75 -21.31 4.76 15.05
N ALA A 76 -20.31 5.56 15.46
CA ALA A 76 -20.51 6.85 16.11
C ALA A 76 -20.80 8.00 15.12
N GLY A 77 -20.72 7.76 13.81
CA GLY A 77 -20.86 8.81 12.80
C GLY A 77 -19.75 9.86 12.86
N GLU A 78 -18.56 9.47 13.33
CA GLU A 78 -17.37 10.31 13.41
C GLU A 78 -16.86 10.64 12.00
N ARG A 79 -16.38 11.87 11.85
CA ARG A 79 -15.66 12.31 10.67
C ARG A 79 -14.23 11.79 10.73
N VAL A 80 -13.90 10.96 9.74
CA VAL A 80 -12.56 10.46 9.50
C VAL A 80 -11.90 11.32 8.43
N VAL A 81 -10.84 12.03 8.78
CA VAL A 81 -10.01 12.71 7.78
C VAL A 81 -8.84 11.82 7.41
N ILE A 82 -8.78 11.45 6.14
CA ILE A 82 -7.66 10.73 5.55
C ILE A 82 -6.61 11.77 5.18
N PHE A 83 -5.56 11.83 5.99
CA PHE A 83 -4.44 12.73 5.79
C PHE A 83 -3.33 11.93 5.12
N GLY A 84 -2.91 12.29 3.91
CA GLY A 84 -1.81 11.58 3.26
C GLY A 84 -0.72 12.48 2.72
N ASP A 85 0.32 11.86 2.19
CA ASP A 85 1.39 12.59 1.50
C ASP A 85 1.05 12.88 0.04
N TYR A 86 1.75 13.84 -0.55
CA TYR A 86 1.43 14.40 -1.87
C TYR A 86 1.99 13.58 -3.04
N ASP A 87 2.83 12.58 -2.79
CA ASP A 87 3.38 11.75 -3.85
C ASP A 87 2.37 10.70 -4.36
N VAL A 88 2.79 9.87 -5.32
CA VAL A 88 1.91 8.90 -5.96
C VAL A 88 1.41 7.86 -4.97
N ASP A 89 2.23 7.42 -4.02
CA ASP A 89 1.83 6.40 -3.05
C ASP A 89 0.83 6.98 -2.05
N GLY A 90 1.11 8.16 -1.49
CA GLY A 90 0.20 8.88 -0.61
C GLY A 90 -1.15 9.21 -1.27
N VAL A 91 -1.13 9.76 -2.49
CA VAL A 91 -2.36 10.13 -3.24
C VAL A 91 -3.20 8.91 -3.61
N THR A 92 -2.57 7.83 -4.09
CA THR A 92 -3.30 6.61 -4.44
C THR A 92 -3.88 5.93 -3.21
N SER A 93 -3.13 5.90 -2.10
CA SER A 93 -3.60 5.38 -0.81
C SER A 93 -4.81 6.15 -0.28
N CYS A 94 -4.74 7.49 -0.30
CA CYS A 94 -5.85 8.36 0.07
C CYS A 94 -7.09 8.10 -0.79
N THR A 95 -6.90 7.95 -2.10
CA THR A 95 -8.00 7.69 -3.04
C THR A 95 -8.66 6.34 -2.76
N ILE A 96 -7.87 5.28 -2.55
CA ILE A 96 -8.36 3.94 -2.19
C ILE A 96 -9.23 4.02 -0.93
N LEU A 97 -8.72 4.64 0.13
CA LEU A 97 -9.40 4.69 1.42
C LEU A 97 -10.61 5.61 1.39
N ASN A 98 -10.54 6.78 0.75
CA ASN A 98 -11.66 7.71 0.71
C ASN A 98 -12.84 7.15 -0.08
N GLU A 99 -12.59 6.59 -1.27
CA GLU A 99 -13.65 5.98 -2.08
C GLU A 99 -14.26 4.76 -1.38
N SER A 100 -13.42 3.88 -0.82
CA SER A 100 -13.91 2.62 -0.25
C SER A 100 -14.60 2.81 1.10
N LEU A 101 -14.03 3.58 2.02
CA LEU A 101 -14.66 3.86 3.31
C LEU A 101 -15.96 4.66 3.12
N GLY A 102 -15.96 5.66 2.23
CA GLY A 102 -17.18 6.40 1.91
C GLY A 102 -18.29 5.50 1.36
N ALA A 103 -17.96 4.60 0.43
CA ALA A 103 -18.91 3.62 -0.12
C ALA A 103 -19.44 2.63 0.93
N LEU A 104 -18.67 2.36 1.99
CA LEU A 104 -19.02 1.44 3.07
C LEU A 104 -19.67 2.15 4.29
N GLY A 105 -19.92 3.46 4.20
CA GLY A 105 -20.72 4.21 5.16
C GLY A 105 -19.96 5.05 6.18
N TRP A 106 -18.64 5.21 6.03
CA TRP A 106 -17.88 6.18 6.82
C TRP A 106 -18.10 7.61 6.33
N GLN A 107 -18.04 8.58 7.24
CA GLN A 107 -17.98 10.00 6.89
C GLN A 107 -16.52 10.40 6.67
N THR A 108 -16.07 10.35 5.42
CA THR A 108 -14.68 10.68 5.08
C THR A 108 -14.50 12.07 4.50
N ALA A 109 -13.33 12.64 4.74
CA ALA A 109 -12.76 13.73 3.96
C ALA A 109 -11.27 13.43 3.73
N THR A 110 -10.65 14.08 2.75
CA THR A 110 -9.22 13.91 2.45
C THR A 110 -8.50 15.23 2.67
N TYR A 111 -7.28 15.16 3.18
CA TYR A 111 -6.35 16.27 3.29
C TYR A 111 -4.99 15.84 2.73
N LEU A 112 -4.43 16.64 1.83
CA LEU A 112 -3.08 16.47 1.30
C LEU A 112 -2.32 17.78 1.57
N PRO A 113 -1.16 17.74 2.23
CA PRO A 113 -0.41 18.93 2.55
C PRO A 113 0.18 19.56 1.29
N HIS A 114 0.23 20.90 1.26
CA HIS A 114 0.92 21.59 0.18
C HIS A 114 2.43 21.54 0.41
N ARG A 115 3.15 20.73 -0.38
CA ARG A 115 4.60 20.47 -0.22
C ARG A 115 5.46 21.71 0.04
N MET A 116 5.18 22.80 -0.68
CA MET A 116 6.00 24.02 -0.63
C MET A 116 5.71 24.89 0.59
N ASP A 117 4.47 24.90 1.06
CA ASP A 117 4.01 25.83 2.10
C ASP A 117 3.93 25.14 3.46
N GLU A 118 3.49 23.88 3.49
CA GLU A 118 3.15 23.14 4.70
C GLU A 118 4.16 22.02 5.02
N GLY A 119 5.12 21.77 4.12
CA GLY A 119 6.14 20.74 4.26
C GLY A 119 5.69 19.34 3.87
N TYR A 120 6.41 18.32 4.35
CA TYR A 120 6.18 16.90 4.03
C TYR A 120 5.33 16.22 5.11
N GLY A 121 4.39 15.36 4.68
CA GLY A 121 3.62 14.51 5.58
C GLY A 121 2.85 15.25 6.67
N LEU A 122 2.74 14.61 7.84
CA LEU A 122 1.92 15.06 8.97
C LEU A 122 2.62 16.19 9.77
N SER A 123 2.92 17.32 9.13
CA SER A 123 3.54 18.48 9.78
C SER A 123 2.58 19.19 10.75
N LEU A 124 3.13 19.90 11.75
CA LEU A 124 2.31 20.61 12.73
C LEU A 124 1.43 21.70 12.07
N GLU A 125 1.95 22.41 11.07
CA GLU A 125 1.20 23.43 10.35
C GLU A 125 0.04 22.82 9.52
N ALA A 126 0.32 21.74 8.78
CA ALA A 126 -0.69 21.07 7.97
C ALA A 126 -1.80 20.46 8.84
N THR A 127 -1.43 19.88 9.98
CA THR A 127 -2.38 19.29 10.93
C THR A 127 -3.26 20.35 11.59
N GLN A 128 -2.69 21.48 12.00
CA GLN A 128 -3.47 22.62 12.51
C GLN A 128 -4.53 23.10 11.52
N LYS A 129 -4.13 23.27 10.26
CA LYS A 129 -5.05 23.70 9.20
C LYS A 129 -6.12 22.65 8.90
N CYS A 130 -5.72 21.38 8.77
CA CYS A 130 -6.63 20.25 8.59
C CYS A 130 -7.70 20.20 9.70
N LEU A 131 -7.30 20.29 10.97
CA LEU A 131 -8.24 20.25 12.10
C LEU A 131 -9.16 21.48 12.11
N ALA A 132 -8.65 22.66 11.77
CA ALA A 132 -9.46 23.88 11.71
C ALA A 132 -10.53 23.83 10.61
N GLU A 133 -10.17 23.33 9.43
CA GLU A 133 -11.06 23.31 8.26
C GLU A 133 -12.05 22.15 8.30
N LEU A 134 -11.58 20.94 8.65
CA LEU A 134 -12.34 19.71 8.50
C LEU A 134 -12.96 19.22 9.81
N LYS A 135 -12.41 19.61 10.98
CA LYS A 135 -12.89 19.24 12.31
C LYS A 135 -13.11 17.71 12.47
N PRO A 136 -12.07 16.89 12.25
CA PRO A 136 -12.15 15.45 12.42
C PRO A 136 -12.36 15.05 13.88
N GLN A 137 -12.91 13.85 14.09
CA GLN A 137 -12.78 13.11 15.35
C GLN A 137 -11.67 12.04 15.25
N LEU A 138 -11.37 11.60 14.03
CA LEU A 138 -10.28 10.67 13.73
C LEU A 138 -9.48 11.19 12.54
N VAL A 139 -8.16 11.26 12.70
CA VAL A 139 -7.22 11.42 11.59
C VAL A 139 -6.64 10.05 11.25
N LEU A 140 -6.83 9.64 10.00
CA LEU A 140 -6.16 8.49 9.41
C LEU A 140 -4.96 9.02 8.61
N ALA A 141 -3.78 9.05 9.23
CA ALA A 141 -2.52 9.42 8.58
C ALA A 141 -2.04 8.25 7.70
N VAL A 142 -1.80 8.52 6.42
CA VAL A 142 -1.51 7.52 5.40
C VAL A 142 -0.24 7.93 4.66
N ASP A 143 0.71 7.00 4.54
CA ASP A 143 2.02 7.30 3.94
C ASP A 143 2.82 8.41 4.64
N CYS A 144 2.44 8.67 5.88
CA CYS A 144 3.12 9.56 6.80
C CYS A 144 2.71 9.21 8.24
N GLY A 145 3.32 9.87 9.23
CA GLY A 145 2.94 9.72 10.63
C GLY A 145 3.88 8.84 11.46
N SER A 146 4.62 7.88 10.87
CA SER A 146 5.50 6.99 11.65
C SER A 146 6.60 7.71 12.42
N THR A 147 7.02 8.89 11.95
CA THR A 147 8.07 9.70 12.57
C THR A 147 7.55 11.00 13.18
N ASN A 148 6.25 11.30 13.06
CA ASN A 148 5.65 12.59 13.42
C ASN A 148 5.16 12.62 14.88
N ILE A 149 6.04 12.31 15.83
CA ILE A 149 5.68 12.22 17.27
C ILE A 149 5.02 13.51 17.76
N GLU A 150 5.67 14.66 17.56
CA GLU A 150 5.18 15.96 18.05
C GLU A 150 3.81 16.33 17.48
N SER A 151 3.58 16.07 16.19
CA SER A 151 2.31 16.40 15.54
C SER A 151 1.19 15.47 16.01
N ILE A 152 1.48 14.18 16.24
CA ILE A 152 0.52 13.23 16.78
C ILE A 152 0.16 13.58 18.23
N ASP A 153 1.15 13.92 19.06
CA ASP A 153 0.91 14.37 20.44
C ASP A 153 0.03 15.62 20.46
N TRP A 154 0.32 16.59 19.60
CA TRP A 154 -0.50 17.81 19.49
C TRP A 154 -1.94 17.54 19.04
N ILE A 155 -2.16 16.64 18.06
CA ILE A 155 -3.51 16.25 17.63
C ILE A 155 -4.27 15.59 18.78
N ASN A 156 -3.61 14.69 19.53
CA ASN A 156 -4.20 14.03 20.69
C ASN A 156 -4.61 15.04 21.78
N GLU A 157 -3.82 16.09 22.01
CA GLU A 157 -4.16 17.20 22.92
C GLU A 157 -5.44 17.95 22.50
N GLN A 158 -5.81 17.89 21.22
CA GLN A 158 -7.08 18.45 20.71
C GLN A 158 -8.27 17.49 20.88
N ASN A 159 -8.09 16.34 21.55
CA ASN A 159 -9.09 15.27 21.68
C ASN A 159 -9.51 14.68 20.32
N VAL A 160 -8.56 14.58 19.39
CA VAL A 160 -8.73 13.91 18.10
C VAL A 160 -7.81 12.69 18.11
N ASP A 161 -8.34 11.52 17.75
CA ASP A 161 -7.52 10.32 17.66
C ASP A 161 -6.69 10.31 16.37
N VAL A 162 -5.51 9.70 16.41
CA VAL A 162 -4.69 9.46 15.22
C VAL A 162 -4.48 7.96 15.01
N LEU A 163 -4.89 7.47 13.82
CA LEU A 163 -4.51 6.16 13.29
C LEU A 163 -3.45 6.38 12.21
N VAL A 164 -2.35 5.64 12.29
CA VAL A 164 -1.27 5.71 11.28
C VAL A 164 -1.27 4.43 10.45
N LEU A 165 -1.20 4.59 9.13
CA LEU A 165 -1.03 3.53 8.13
C LEU A 165 0.16 3.90 7.24
N ASP A 166 1.31 3.30 7.50
CA ASP A 166 2.58 3.78 6.95
C ASP A 166 3.60 2.63 6.88
N HIS A 167 4.64 2.80 6.07
CA HIS A 167 5.70 1.80 5.82
C HIS A 167 7.11 2.33 6.13
N HIS A 168 7.24 3.62 6.44
CA HIS A 168 8.49 4.25 6.84
C HIS A 168 9.07 3.68 8.14
N GLN A 169 10.35 3.95 8.41
CA GLN A 169 11.02 3.54 9.64
C GLN A 169 10.34 4.13 10.88
N VAL A 170 10.16 3.30 11.91
CA VAL A 170 9.53 3.71 13.18
C VAL A 170 10.61 4.01 14.23
N PRO A 171 10.61 5.21 14.84
CA PRO A 171 11.56 5.56 15.88
C PRO A 171 11.23 4.88 17.22
N GLN A 172 12.16 5.00 18.18
CA GLN A 172 11.96 4.60 19.57
C GLN A 172 12.16 5.83 20.47
N PRO A 173 11.13 6.28 21.22
CA PRO A 173 9.77 5.72 21.27
C PRO A 173 8.98 5.93 19.97
N ALA A 174 8.01 5.06 19.72
CA ALA A 174 7.06 5.20 18.61
C ALA A 174 6.03 6.30 18.92
N PRO A 175 5.40 6.92 17.89
CA PRO A 175 4.36 7.93 18.09
C PRO A 175 3.15 7.38 18.86
N ALA A 176 2.50 8.24 19.65
CA ALA A 176 1.33 7.91 20.46
C ALA A 176 0.02 7.85 19.65
N ALA A 177 0.03 7.16 18.51
CA ALA A 177 -1.17 6.90 17.72
C ALA A 177 -2.06 5.85 18.41
N CYS A 178 -3.38 5.95 18.26
CA CYS A 178 -4.32 4.95 18.81
C CYS A 178 -4.14 3.57 18.13
N ALA A 179 -3.63 3.55 16.91
CA ALA A 179 -3.07 2.38 16.25
C ALA A 179 -2.01 2.80 15.21
N LEU A 180 -0.87 2.12 15.19
CA LEU A 180 0.22 2.31 14.22
C LEU A 180 0.35 1.05 13.37
N ILE A 181 -0.35 1.02 12.23
CA ILE A 181 -0.26 -0.08 11.26
C ILE A 181 0.99 0.16 10.41
N ASN A 182 2.09 -0.47 10.81
CA ASN A 182 3.36 -0.35 10.11
C ASN A 182 4.12 -1.69 10.12
N PRO A 183 4.47 -2.27 8.96
CA PRO A 183 5.25 -3.51 8.86
C PRO A 183 6.61 -3.50 9.56
N GLN A 184 7.23 -2.33 9.75
CA GLN A 184 8.53 -2.20 10.43
C GLN A 184 8.43 -2.58 11.92
N LEU A 185 7.22 -2.64 12.49
CA LEU A 185 6.98 -3.11 13.86
C LEU A 185 7.04 -4.64 14.00
N ALA A 186 7.02 -5.38 12.89
CA ALA A 186 7.06 -6.83 12.92
C ALA A 186 8.38 -7.34 13.53
N THR A 187 8.29 -8.38 14.34
CA THR A 187 9.42 -9.15 14.86
C THR A 187 9.97 -10.12 13.80
N GLU A 188 11.06 -10.83 14.11
CA GLU A 188 11.67 -11.79 13.17
C GLU A 188 10.80 -13.03 12.92
N ASP A 189 9.95 -13.41 13.88
CA ASP A 189 9.08 -14.58 13.80
C ASP A 189 7.72 -14.28 13.13
N GLU A 190 7.45 -13.01 12.79
CA GLU A 190 6.22 -12.57 12.16
C GLU A 190 6.33 -12.52 10.63
N PRO A 191 5.21 -12.68 9.91
CA PRO A 191 5.21 -12.55 8.45
C PRO A 191 5.76 -11.19 8.00
N ASP A 192 6.70 -11.23 7.06
CA ASP A 192 7.40 -10.04 6.63
C ASP A 192 6.65 -9.29 5.51
N PHE A 193 6.14 -8.12 5.87
CA PHE A 193 5.46 -7.19 4.98
C PHE A 193 6.24 -5.88 4.76
N ARG A 194 7.52 -5.80 5.18
CA ARG A 194 8.31 -4.55 5.19
C ARG A 194 8.53 -3.90 3.83
N GLU A 195 8.29 -4.64 2.76
CA GLU A 195 8.39 -4.13 1.40
C GLU A 195 7.08 -3.50 0.89
N LEU A 196 5.94 -3.67 1.56
CA LEU A 196 4.70 -3.03 1.12
C LEU A 196 4.84 -1.50 1.19
N CYS A 197 4.44 -0.83 0.11
CA CYS A 197 4.17 0.61 0.13
C CYS A 197 2.81 0.90 0.78
N SER A 198 2.52 2.16 1.07
CA SER A 198 1.28 2.60 1.70
C SER A 198 0.05 2.31 0.85
N ALA A 199 0.11 2.32 -0.49
CA ALA A 199 -1.03 1.92 -1.33
C ALA A 199 -1.33 0.41 -1.20
N GLY A 200 -0.29 -0.40 -1.03
CA GLY A 200 -0.41 -1.81 -0.67
C GLY A 200 -1.02 -2.00 0.71
N LEU A 201 -0.59 -1.21 1.70
CA LEU A 201 -1.17 -1.22 3.05
C LEU A 201 -2.62 -0.74 3.08
N ALA A 202 -2.99 0.27 2.30
CA ALA A 202 -4.35 0.75 2.14
C ALA A 202 -5.27 -0.34 1.57
N PHE A 203 -4.79 -1.09 0.58
CA PHE A 203 -5.51 -2.26 0.07
C PHE A 203 -5.65 -3.37 1.12
N LYS A 204 -4.61 -3.62 1.94
CA LYS A 204 -4.67 -4.60 3.02
C LYS A 204 -5.62 -4.17 4.15
N LEU A 205 -5.67 -2.88 4.47
CA LEU A 205 -6.63 -2.31 5.42
C LEU A 205 -8.07 -2.46 4.89
N LEU A 206 -8.32 -2.13 3.62
CA LEU A 206 -9.62 -2.35 2.99
C LEU A 206 -10.01 -3.84 3.00
N HIS A 207 -9.06 -4.73 2.70
CA HIS A 207 -9.27 -6.17 2.81
C HIS A 207 -9.65 -6.58 4.24
N ALA A 208 -8.96 -6.07 5.26
CA ALA A 208 -9.26 -6.35 6.67
C ALA A 208 -10.67 -5.86 7.06
N ILE A 209 -11.04 -4.63 6.67
CA ILE A 209 -12.36 -4.04 6.93
C ILE A 209 -13.48 -4.88 6.32
N VAL A 210 -13.33 -5.25 5.03
CA VAL A 210 -14.35 -6.07 4.34
C VAL A 210 -14.43 -7.46 4.95
N LYS A 211 -13.30 -8.06 5.32
CA LYS A 211 -13.25 -9.36 5.99
C LYS A 211 -13.95 -9.32 7.35
N GLU A 212 -13.67 -8.31 8.17
CA GLU A 212 -14.29 -8.11 9.48
C GLU A 212 -15.79 -7.86 9.35
N GLY A 213 -16.20 -6.97 8.45
CA GLY A 213 -17.62 -6.69 8.27
C GLY A 213 -18.44 -7.88 7.77
N ARG A 214 -17.85 -8.73 6.91
CA ARG A 214 -18.45 -10.03 6.55
C ARG A 214 -18.64 -10.92 7.77
N ALA A 215 -17.63 -11.00 8.63
CA ALA A 215 -17.72 -11.77 9.87
C ALA A 215 -18.81 -11.23 10.81
N GLN A 216 -19.02 -9.91 10.82
CA GLN A 216 -20.08 -9.24 11.58
C GLN A 216 -21.46 -9.26 10.88
N GLY A 217 -21.56 -9.74 9.64
CA GLY A 217 -22.82 -9.78 8.88
C GLY A 217 -23.29 -8.41 8.36
N ILE A 218 -22.37 -7.47 8.14
CA ILE A 218 -22.65 -6.13 7.62
C ILE A 218 -22.96 -6.21 6.12
N SER A 219 -24.20 -5.89 5.75
CA SER A 219 -24.72 -6.09 4.39
C SER A 219 -23.90 -5.39 3.30
N GLU A 220 -23.38 -4.19 3.56
CA GLU A 220 -22.61 -3.42 2.59
C GLU A 220 -21.28 -4.10 2.23
N MET A 221 -20.73 -4.93 3.13
CA MET A 221 -19.42 -5.56 2.98
C MET A 221 -19.50 -6.99 2.42
N GLU A 222 -20.66 -7.64 2.52
CA GLU A 222 -20.85 -9.02 2.08
C GLU A 222 -20.39 -9.23 0.64
N SER A 223 -20.92 -8.43 -0.28
CA SER A 223 -20.59 -8.48 -1.71
C SER A 223 -19.52 -7.48 -2.15
N TYR A 224 -18.86 -6.77 -1.22
CA TYR A 224 -17.92 -5.72 -1.60
C TYR A 224 -16.67 -6.30 -2.28
N ASP A 225 -16.40 -5.85 -3.50
CA ASP A 225 -15.23 -6.26 -4.27
C ASP A 225 -14.12 -5.22 -4.14
N VAL A 226 -12.99 -5.64 -3.58
CA VAL A 226 -11.80 -4.78 -3.38
C VAL A 226 -10.93 -4.70 -4.64
N ARG A 227 -11.06 -5.65 -5.57
CA ARG A 227 -10.21 -5.74 -6.78
C ARG A 227 -10.22 -4.51 -7.69
N PRO A 228 -11.31 -3.73 -7.82
CA PRO A 228 -11.33 -2.51 -8.63
C PRO A 228 -10.31 -1.45 -8.20
N PHE A 229 -9.72 -1.55 -7.00
CA PHE A 229 -8.67 -0.65 -6.52
C PHE A 229 -7.26 -1.08 -6.90
N LEU A 230 -7.08 -2.28 -7.48
CA LEU A 230 -5.74 -2.80 -7.79
C LEU A 230 -4.99 -1.95 -8.81
N ASP A 231 -5.67 -1.17 -9.65
CA ASP A 231 -5.01 -0.23 -10.56
C ASP A 231 -4.26 0.87 -9.79
N LEU A 232 -4.89 1.46 -8.78
CA LEU A 232 -4.27 2.42 -7.87
C LEU A 232 -3.14 1.79 -7.05
N VAL A 233 -3.33 0.55 -6.58
CA VAL A 233 -2.28 -0.18 -5.85
C VAL A 233 -1.04 -0.37 -6.71
N ALA A 234 -1.19 -0.80 -7.97
CA ALA A 234 -0.04 -0.94 -8.86
C ALA A 234 0.66 0.39 -9.16
N LEU A 235 -0.09 1.50 -9.23
CA LEU A 235 0.50 2.83 -9.39
C LEU A 235 1.38 3.20 -8.19
N GLY A 236 0.85 3.15 -6.96
CA GLY A 236 1.60 3.43 -5.74
C GLY A 236 2.82 2.52 -5.60
N THR A 237 2.63 1.21 -5.68
CA THR A 237 3.71 0.20 -5.52
C THR A 237 4.86 0.41 -6.51
N ILE A 238 4.59 0.74 -7.77
CA ILE A 238 5.65 0.90 -8.77
C ILE A 238 6.28 2.29 -8.68
N ALA A 239 5.50 3.32 -8.38
CA ALA A 239 6.00 4.70 -8.24
C ALA A 239 6.88 4.88 -7.00
N ASP A 240 6.57 4.17 -5.91
CA ASP A 240 7.35 4.15 -4.67
C ASP A 240 8.63 3.28 -4.77
N LEU A 241 8.85 2.64 -5.93
CA LEU A 241 10.05 1.84 -6.22
C LEU A 241 10.31 0.70 -5.22
N VAL A 242 9.28 0.23 -4.51
CA VAL A 242 9.40 -0.91 -3.61
C VAL A 242 9.68 -2.21 -4.37
N PRO A 243 10.38 -3.19 -3.76
CA PRO A 243 10.71 -4.44 -4.43
C PRO A 243 9.47 -5.19 -4.94
N LEU A 244 9.44 -5.53 -6.23
CA LEU A 244 8.38 -6.32 -6.86
C LEU A 244 8.56 -7.83 -6.64
N VAL A 245 8.61 -8.20 -5.36
CA VAL A 245 8.66 -9.58 -4.87
C VAL A 245 7.45 -9.85 -3.96
N ARG A 246 7.24 -11.11 -3.56
CA ARG A 246 6.18 -11.50 -2.59
C ARG A 246 4.81 -10.86 -2.90
N GLU A 247 4.19 -10.21 -1.92
CA GLU A 247 2.86 -9.59 -2.10
C GLU A 247 2.87 -8.40 -3.06
N ASN A 248 3.92 -7.57 -3.07
CA ASN A 248 4.05 -6.48 -4.05
C ASN A 248 3.99 -7.01 -5.48
N ARG A 249 4.61 -8.16 -5.75
CA ARG A 249 4.51 -8.80 -7.07
C ARG A 249 3.10 -9.24 -7.40
N ILE A 250 2.38 -9.81 -6.42
CA ILE A 250 0.98 -10.22 -6.59
C ILE A 250 0.11 -9.01 -6.89
N LEU A 251 0.25 -7.94 -6.12
CA LEU A 251 -0.51 -6.71 -6.27
C LEU A 251 -0.17 -6.01 -7.58
N ALA A 252 1.11 -5.82 -7.90
CA ALA A 252 1.55 -5.14 -9.13
C ALA A 252 1.11 -5.88 -10.39
N VAL A 253 1.26 -7.21 -10.47
CA VAL A 253 0.88 -7.95 -11.68
C VAL A 253 -0.63 -7.93 -11.91
N ASN A 254 -1.43 -8.08 -10.84
CA ASN A 254 -2.89 -8.03 -10.99
C ASN A 254 -3.41 -6.59 -11.16
N GLY A 255 -2.74 -5.62 -10.55
CA GLY A 255 -3.05 -4.21 -10.68
C GLY A 255 -2.68 -3.63 -12.04
N LEU A 256 -1.58 -4.05 -12.66
CA LEU A 256 -1.28 -3.68 -14.04
C LEU A 256 -2.33 -4.23 -15.00
N LYS A 257 -2.87 -5.44 -14.78
CA LYS A 257 -4.01 -5.95 -15.57
C LYS A 257 -5.24 -5.07 -15.39
N GLN A 258 -5.54 -4.67 -14.15
CA GLN A 258 -6.65 -3.77 -13.83
C GLN A 258 -6.46 -2.39 -14.48
N LEU A 259 -5.24 -1.84 -14.44
CA LEU A 259 -4.88 -0.54 -15.00
C LEU A 259 -5.03 -0.51 -16.53
N ASN A 260 -4.59 -1.58 -17.22
CA ASN A 260 -4.78 -1.73 -18.66
C ASN A 260 -6.26 -1.83 -19.06
N ALA A 261 -7.15 -2.22 -18.15
CA ALA A 261 -8.59 -2.32 -18.35
C ALA A 261 -9.37 -1.26 -17.56
N THR A 262 -8.70 -0.20 -17.08
CA THR A 262 -9.32 0.72 -16.13
C THR A 262 -10.45 1.54 -16.76
N ASN A 263 -11.53 1.71 -15.99
CA ASN A 263 -12.62 2.63 -16.32
C ASN A 263 -12.55 3.94 -15.52
N ARG A 264 -11.52 4.11 -14.66
CA ARG A 264 -11.33 5.34 -13.90
C ARG A 264 -11.03 6.49 -14.86
N LEU A 265 -11.91 7.48 -14.91
CA LEU A 265 -11.79 8.60 -15.83
C LEU A 265 -10.46 9.36 -15.66
N GLY A 266 -10.04 9.58 -14.41
CA GLY A 266 -8.74 10.22 -14.11
C GLY A 266 -7.55 9.45 -14.68
N LEU A 267 -7.52 8.12 -14.50
CA LEU A 267 -6.44 7.29 -15.05
C LEU A 267 -6.47 7.24 -16.57
N ARG A 268 -7.65 7.15 -17.19
CA ARG A 268 -7.79 7.20 -18.66
C ARG A 268 -7.27 8.52 -19.24
N ALA A 269 -7.62 9.64 -18.61
CA ALA A 269 -7.12 10.95 -19.01
C ALA A 269 -5.60 11.07 -18.82
N LEU A 270 -5.06 10.53 -17.72
CA LEU A 270 -3.62 10.50 -17.47
C LEU A 270 -2.86 9.67 -18.53
N ILE A 271 -3.38 8.49 -18.87
CA ILE A 271 -2.83 7.61 -19.92
C ILE A 271 -2.81 8.32 -21.27
N GLU A 272 -3.91 9.00 -21.61
CA GLU A 272 -4.01 9.80 -22.84
C GLU A 272 -3.00 10.96 -22.85
N ALA A 273 -2.91 11.72 -21.75
CA ALA A 273 -1.98 12.83 -21.59
C ALA A 273 -0.50 12.38 -21.63
N ALA A 274 -0.21 11.19 -21.11
CA ALA A 274 1.09 10.54 -21.20
C ALA A 274 1.39 9.98 -22.61
N ARG A 275 0.40 9.94 -23.51
CA ARG A 275 0.49 9.43 -24.88
C ARG A 275 0.97 7.97 -24.95
N ILE A 276 0.56 7.17 -23.97
CA ILE A 276 0.95 5.77 -23.91
C ILE A 276 0.26 5.01 -25.03
N GLN A 277 1.05 4.30 -25.83
CA GLN A 277 0.55 3.42 -26.88
C GLN A 277 0.83 1.97 -26.50
N GLY A 278 -0.22 1.14 -26.43
CA GLY A 278 -0.09 -0.28 -26.10
C GLY A 278 -0.28 -0.57 -24.61
N ALA A 279 0.33 -1.67 -24.16
CA ALA A 279 0.15 -2.18 -22.81
C ALA A 279 0.97 -1.39 -21.78
N ILE A 280 0.34 -1.07 -20.65
CA ILE A 280 0.97 -0.40 -19.52
C ILE A 280 1.67 -1.46 -18.65
N GLY A 281 2.99 -1.36 -18.51
CA GLY A 281 3.80 -2.14 -17.60
C GLY A 281 4.49 -1.28 -16.54
N GLY A 282 5.51 -1.85 -15.89
CA GLY A 282 6.26 -1.13 -14.85
C GLY A 282 7.02 0.09 -15.38
N PHE A 283 7.45 0.07 -16.65
CA PHE A 283 8.12 1.21 -17.26
C PHE A 283 7.15 2.39 -17.46
N GLU A 284 5.98 2.13 -18.02
CA GLU A 284 4.95 3.14 -18.24
C GLU A 284 4.49 3.75 -16.92
N VAL A 285 4.31 2.93 -15.88
CA VAL A 285 3.98 3.44 -14.54
C VAL A 285 5.12 4.29 -13.98
N GLY A 286 6.35 3.75 -13.90
CA GLY A 286 7.46 4.43 -13.23
C GLY A 286 7.99 5.66 -13.96
N PHE A 287 7.91 5.72 -15.29
CA PHE A 287 8.52 6.79 -16.09
C PHE A 287 7.52 7.70 -16.82
N GLN A 288 6.26 7.30 -16.93
CA GLN A 288 5.28 8.09 -17.71
C GLN A 288 4.10 8.52 -16.84
N LEU A 289 3.45 7.61 -16.13
CA LEU A 289 2.28 7.93 -15.31
C LEU A 289 2.68 8.55 -13.97
N GLY A 290 3.59 7.91 -13.23
CA GLY A 290 4.05 8.36 -11.91
C GLY A 290 4.55 9.81 -11.92
N PRO A 291 5.49 10.20 -12.80
CA PRO A 291 6.01 11.58 -12.83
C PRO A 291 5.00 12.68 -13.21
N ARG A 292 3.76 12.34 -13.55
CA ARG A 292 2.68 13.27 -13.89
C ARG A 292 1.64 13.41 -12.77
N LEU A 293 1.70 12.52 -11.79
CA LEU A 293 0.93 12.57 -10.54
C LEU A 293 1.80 13.27 -9.49
#